data_AF-A0A958HFY6-F1
#
_entry.id   AF-A0A958HFY6-F1
#
_cell.length_a   1.000
_cell.length_b   1.000
_cell.length_c   1.000
_cell.angle_alpha   90.00
_cell.angle_beta   90.00
_cell.angle_gamma   90.00
#
_symmetry.space_group_name_H-M   'P 1'
#
loop_
_entity.id
_entity.type
_entity.pdbx_description
1 polymer ?
#
loop_
_entity_poly.entity_id
_entity_poly.type
_entity_poly.pdbx_seq_one_letter_code
_entity_poly.pdbx_strand_id
1 'polypeptide(L)'
;MITIIEYIVDSPDSDQSVLDTTNIPLFHGLSVLSYDLCEMIAEQVRAQFADIYVRRPLKPRENPELIDVLRISHVAVRGERGPMLAAIEDPDRLHYSLRTALGTLHQGDHRASLFPGPGAQAKALVFDFDEQGTAGIQGQRLVMEQLDTASADGDYWLLLSVEDLANPRSDLASLPHVKVDLNQWSFIVGSTRIALSLQAWIRRQAERGHRSFSELRNPYSHMFAQLAKNEFADLDRVSVYWTADLVPRILESEPKELDRLLKHVLVVFEDRRVRRVVTSGRVLKIRSDDMVLYVTVSQLGRVLNLSLGERRPQADLSVYLDRMPVTTSQVAAALEKLP
;
A
#
# COMPACT_ATOMS: atom_id res chain seq x y z
N MET A 1 9.51 -2.73 17.47
CA MET A 1 9.78 -3.43 16.20
C MET A 1 8.47 -3.29 15.46
N ILE A 2 8.47 -2.43 14.44
CA ILE A 2 7.64 -1.22 14.46
C ILE A 2 6.58 -1.25 13.35
N THR A 3 5.31 -1.37 13.73
CA THR A 3 4.14 -1.19 12.87
C THR A 3 4.17 0.21 12.24
N ILE A 4 3.58 0.43 11.06
CA ILE A 4 3.38 1.79 10.48
C ILE A 4 2.74 2.76 11.51
N ILE A 5 1.96 2.24 12.48
CA ILE A 5 1.40 3.02 13.61
C ILE A 5 2.41 3.38 14.69
N GLU A 6 3.42 2.58 15.01
CA GLU A 6 4.39 2.93 16.06
C GLU A 6 5.27 4.13 15.64
N TYR A 7 5.22 4.54 14.37
CA TYR A 7 5.79 5.80 13.89
C TYR A 7 4.82 6.99 14.01
N ILE A 8 3.52 6.76 14.19
CA ILE A 8 2.54 7.81 14.51
C ILE A 8 2.76 8.24 15.95
N VAL A 9 3.70 9.17 16.11
CA VAL A 9 3.81 9.97 17.33
C VAL A 9 2.64 10.95 17.30
N ASP A 10 1.57 10.60 18.01
CA ASP A 10 0.56 11.57 18.40
C ASP A 10 1.22 12.57 19.33
N SER A 11 1.39 13.81 18.89
CA SER A 11 1.68 14.89 19.83
C SER A 11 0.38 15.12 20.62
N PRO A 12 0.41 15.02 21.96
CA PRO A 12 -0.81 15.16 22.79
C PRO A 12 -1.51 16.52 22.62
N ASP A 13 -0.83 17.51 22.01
CA ASP A 13 -1.34 18.86 21.76
C ASP A 13 -1.38 19.26 20.26
N SER A 14 -1.28 18.32 19.30
CA SER A 14 -1.31 18.69 17.87
C SER A 14 -2.28 17.89 17.01
N ASP A 15 -2.96 18.61 16.11
CA ASP A 15 -3.76 18.11 14.98
C ASP A 15 -2.89 17.40 13.91
N GLN A 16 -1.78 16.78 14.33
CA GLN A 16 -0.77 16.24 13.44
C GLN A 16 -0.24 14.90 13.94
N SER A 17 -0.20 13.94 13.02
CA SER A 17 0.49 12.66 13.17
C SER A 17 1.73 12.67 12.28
N VAL A 18 2.87 12.20 12.77
CA VAL A 18 4.12 12.10 11.99
C VAL A 18 4.35 10.63 11.61
N LEU A 19 4.96 10.35 10.46
CA LEU A 19 5.32 9.02 10.01
C LEU A 19 6.66 9.09 9.29
N ASP A 20 7.66 8.35 9.77
CA ASP A 20 8.96 8.23 9.12
C ASP A 20 9.01 6.95 8.28
N THR A 21 9.14 7.10 6.97
CA THR A 21 9.15 6.00 6.01
C THR A 21 10.53 5.75 5.44
N THR A 22 11.58 6.43 5.93
CA THR A 22 12.94 6.36 5.37
C THR A 22 13.46 4.92 5.26
N ASN A 23 13.18 4.10 6.28
CA ASN A 23 13.61 2.70 6.37
C ASN A 23 12.57 1.69 5.86
N ILE A 24 11.46 2.15 5.27
CA ILE A 24 10.49 1.24 4.67
C ILE A 24 11.03 0.78 3.31
N PRO A 25 11.21 -0.53 3.08
CA PRO A 25 11.61 -1.02 1.77
C PRO A 25 10.45 -0.91 0.78
N LEU A 26 10.76 -0.43 -0.43
CA LEU A 26 9.81 -0.35 -1.54
C LEU A 26 10.01 -1.57 -2.46
N PHE A 27 9.23 -2.64 -2.26
CA PHE A 27 9.30 -3.81 -3.14
C PHE A 27 8.67 -3.52 -4.50
N HIS A 28 9.47 -3.57 -5.56
CA HIS A 28 9.00 -3.38 -6.93
C HIS A 28 8.54 -4.70 -7.58
N GLY A 29 7.71 -4.57 -8.61
CA GLY A 29 7.36 -5.70 -9.48
C GLY A 29 6.42 -6.75 -8.87
N LEU A 30 5.90 -6.57 -7.65
CA LEU A 30 5.02 -7.57 -7.00
C LEU A 30 3.74 -7.88 -7.81
N SER A 31 3.18 -6.88 -8.49
CA SER A 31 2.02 -7.08 -9.37
C SER A 31 2.35 -7.89 -10.64
N VAL A 32 3.57 -7.73 -11.17
CA VAL A 32 4.05 -8.49 -12.34
C VAL A 32 4.36 -9.92 -11.92
N LEU A 33 5.07 -10.08 -10.80
CA LEU A 33 5.36 -11.38 -10.21
C LEU A 33 4.09 -12.20 -9.93
N SER A 34 3.07 -11.59 -9.31
CA SER A 34 1.79 -12.26 -9.08
C SER A 34 1.07 -12.64 -10.37
N TYR A 35 1.15 -11.82 -11.41
CA TYR A 35 0.56 -12.13 -12.72
C TYR A 35 1.26 -13.33 -13.36
N ASP A 36 2.59 -13.31 -13.43
CA ASP A 36 3.38 -14.40 -13.99
C ASP A 36 3.13 -15.73 -13.26
N LEU A 37 3.00 -15.69 -11.92
CA LEU A 37 2.64 -16.87 -11.13
C LEU A 37 1.25 -17.40 -11.49
N CYS A 38 0.26 -16.52 -11.70
CA CYS A 38 -1.08 -16.94 -12.15
C CYS A 38 -1.02 -17.64 -13.51
N GLU A 39 -0.27 -17.10 -14.47
CA GLU A 39 -0.11 -17.70 -15.78
C GLU A 39 0.55 -19.08 -15.68
N MET A 40 1.63 -19.21 -14.91
CA MET A 40 2.29 -20.50 -14.67
C MET A 40 1.34 -21.52 -14.03
N ILE A 41 0.51 -21.10 -13.06
CA ILE A 41 -0.49 -21.95 -12.42
C ILE A 41 -1.53 -22.41 -13.46
N ALA A 42 -2.06 -21.49 -14.25
CA ALA A 42 -3.06 -21.79 -15.27
C ALA A 42 -2.53 -22.76 -16.33
N GLU A 43 -1.29 -22.58 -16.78
CA GLU A 43 -0.61 -23.52 -17.68
C GLU A 43 -0.49 -24.91 -17.06
N GLN A 44 -0.01 -25.01 -15.82
CA GLN A 44 0.19 -26.30 -15.16
C GLN A 44 -1.13 -27.02 -14.86
N VAL A 45 -2.16 -26.30 -14.41
CA VAL A 45 -3.50 -26.85 -14.17
C VAL A 45 -4.09 -27.43 -15.46
N ARG A 46 -3.89 -26.78 -16.61
CA ARG A 46 -4.36 -27.28 -17.90
C ARG A 46 -3.56 -28.49 -18.41
N ALA A 47 -2.27 -28.54 -18.12
CA ALA A 47 -1.36 -29.55 -18.67
C ALA A 47 -1.30 -30.86 -17.87
N GLN A 48 -1.55 -30.83 -16.56
CA GLN A 48 -1.32 -31.95 -15.65
C GLN A 48 -2.59 -32.31 -14.88
N PHE A 49 -2.69 -33.53 -14.34
CA PHE A 49 -3.80 -33.97 -13.46
C PHE A 49 -3.38 -34.16 -11.99
N ALA A 50 -2.20 -33.68 -11.61
CA ALA A 50 -1.64 -33.80 -10.27
C ALA A 50 -1.74 -32.47 -9.49
N ASP A 51 -1.25 -32.49 -8.25
CA ASP A 51 -1.02 -31.29 -7.44
C ASP A 51 -0.11 -30.30 -8.19
N ILE A 52 -0.40 -29.02 -8.00
CA ILE A 52 0.26 -27.92 -8.70
C ILE A 52 1.47 -27.48 -7.88
N TYR A 53 2.60 -27.30 -8.57
CA TYR A 53 3.81 -26.73 -8.01
C TYR A 53 4.52 -25.92 -9.09
N VAL A 54 4.38 -24.60 -9.02
CA VAL A 54 5.08 -23.66 -9.89
C VAL A 54 6.20 -23.00 -9.12
N ARG A 55 7.35 -22.79 -9.76
CA ARG A 55 8.49 -22.09 -9.18
C ARG A 55 9.07 -21.11 -10.17
N ARG A 56 9.13 -19.85 -9.77
CA ARG A 56 9.67 -18.76 -10.57
C ARG A 56 10.95 -18.21 -9.94
N PRO A 57 12.10 -18.20 -10.65
CA PRO A 57 13.28 -17.48 -10.19
C PRO A 57 13.01 -15.97 -10.21
N LEU A 58 13.49 -15.26 -9.20
CA LEU A 58 13.45 -13.81 -9.16
C LEU A 58 14.56 -13.23 -10.05
N LYS A 59 14.29 -12.06 -10.65
CA LYS A 59 15.26 -11.37 -11.52
C LYS A 59 15.62 -10.02 -10.90
N PRO A 60 16.92 -9.66 -10.83
CA PRO A 60 17.37 -8.37 -10.26
C PRO A 60 16.74 -7.14 -10.91
N ARG A 61 16.40 -7.21 -12.20
CA ARG A 61 15.75 -6.10 -12.90
C ARG A 61 14.26 -5.92 -12.58
N GLU A 62 13.62 -6.95 -12.02
CA GLU A 62 12.17 -6.97 -11.77
C GLU A 62 11.85 -6.84 -10.28
N ASN A 63 12.62 -7.53 -9.43
CA ASN A 63 12.40 -7.60 -7.98
C ASN A 63 13.72 -7.47 -7.19
N PRO A 64 14.50 -6.39 -7.40
CA PRO A 64 15.80 -6.24 -6.74
C PRO A 64 15.68 -6.30 -5.22
N GLU A 65 14.64 -5.69 -4.62
CA GLU A 65 14.53 -5.65 -3.16
C GLU A 65 14.22 -7.02 -2.54
N LEU A 66 13.49 -7.90 -3.25
CA LEU A 66 13.26 -9.26 -2.75
C LEU A 66 14.58 -10.06 -2.71
N ILE A 67 15.48 -9.80 -3.66
CA ILE A 67 16.77 -10.48 -3.75
C ILE A 67 17.78 -9.85 -2.79
N ASP A 68 17.97 -8.54 -2.85
CA ASP A 68 19.06 -7.87 -2.17
C ASP A 68 18.75 -7.61 -0.68
N VAL A 69 17.49 -7.33 -0.34
CA VAL A 69 17.06 -7.03 1.03
C VAL A 69 16.60 -8.28 1.77
N LEU A 70 15.78 -9.12 1.11
CA LEU A 70 15.22 -10.32 1.74
C LEU A 70 15.98 -11.60 1.41
N ARG A 71 16.98 -11.55 0.53
CA ARG A 71 17.78 -12.72 0.13
C ARG A 71 16.94 -13.86 -0.44
N ILE A 72 15.81 -13.52 -1.08
CA ILE A 72 14.91 -14.46 -1.73
C ILE A 72 15.39 -14.69 -3.15
N SER A 73 15.64 -15.95 -3.52
CA SER A 73 16.04 -16.30 -4.90
C SER A 73 14.86 -16.75 -5.76
N HIS A 74 13.83 -17.34 -5.16
CA HIS A 74 12.68 -17.89 -5.87
C HIS A 74 11.38 -17.62 -5.12
N VAL A 75 10.29 -17.54 -5.89
CA VAL A 75 8.93 -17.62 -5.37
C VAL A 75 8.25 -18.84 -5.96
N ALA A 76 7.70 -19.68 -5.11
CA ALA A 76 6.99 -20.89 -5.48
C ALA A 76 5.54 -20.81 -5.02
N VAL A 77 4.64 -21.41 -5.78
CA VAL A 77 3.25 -21.61 -5.39
C VAL A 77 2.93 -23.09 -5.49
N ARG A 78 2.32 -23.65 -4.43
CA ARG A 78 1.88 -25.04 -4.38
C ARG A 78 0.41 -25.13 -4.00
N GLY A 79 -0.27 -26.20 -4.40
CA GLY A 79 -1.59 -26.52 -3.88
C GLY A 79 -2.23 -27.69 -4.60
N GLU A 80 -3.33 -28.18 -4.03
CA GLU A 80 -4.09 -29.28 -4.63
C GLU A 80 -4.75 -28.84 -5.93
N ARG A 81 -4.92 -29.80 -6.84
CA ARG A 81 -5.56 -29.54 -8.13
C ARG A 81 -6.95 -28.92 -8.00
N GLY A 82 -7.78 -29.40 -7.08
CA GLY A 82 -9.17 -28.93 -6.91
C GLY A 82 -9.26 -27.43 -6.61
N PRO A 83 -8.65 -26.94 -5.51
CA PRO A 83 -8.61 -25.51 -5.18
C PRO A 83 -7.96 -24.66 -6.28
N MET A 84 -6.93 -25.18 -6.93
CA MET A 84 -6.26 -24.49 -8.04
C MET A 84 -7.13 -24.39 -9.29
N LEU A 85 -7.96 -25.41 -9.58
CA LEU A 85 -8.90 -25.40 -10.70
C LEU A 85 -9.94 -24.31 -10.50
N ALA A 86 -10.55 -24.24 -9.31
CA ALA A 86 -11.49 -23.17 -8.97
C ALA A 86 -10.82 -21.78 -9.04
N ALA A 87 -9.54 -21.70 -8.65
CA ALA A 87 -8.80 -20.44 -8.70
C ALA A 87 -8.57 -19.90 -10.12
N ILE A 88 -8.40 -20.77 -11.11
CA ILE A 88 -8.17 -20.34 -12.50
C ILE A 88 -9.47 -20.04 -13.26
N GLU A 89 -10.64 -20.39 -12.71
CA GLU A 89 -11.94 -19.96 -13.26
C GLU A 89 -12.17 -18.45 -13.06
N ASP A 90 -11.56 -17.87 -12.03
CA ASP A 90 -11.54 -16.42 -11.78
C ASP A 90 -10.09 -15.92 -11.58
N PRO A 91 -9.33 -15.75 -12.69
CA PRO A 91 -7.92 -15.39 -12.63
C PRO A 91 -7.69 -14.01 -11.99
N ASP A 92 -8.66 -13.10 -12.07
CA ASP A 92 -8.57 -11.78 -11.44
C ASP A 92 -8.56 -11.89 -9.91
N ARG A 93 -9.37 -12.81 -9.35
CA ARG A 93 -9.37 -13.09 -7.90
C ARG A 93 -8.13 -13.85 -7.44
N LEU A 94 -7.62 -14.79 -8.24
CA LEU A 94 -6.34 -15.44 -7.95
C LEU A 94 -5.21 -14.42 -7.93
N HIS A 95 -5.17 -13.55 -8.95
CA HIS A 95 -4.20 -12.47 -9.03
C HIS A 95 -4.29 -11.54 -7.84
N TYR A 96 -5.52 -11.15 -7.44
CA TYR A 96 -5.74 -10.37 -6.23
C TYR A 96 -5.18 -11.09 -4.98
N SER A 97 -5.47 -12.37 -4.80
CA SER A 97 -5.07 -13.13 -3.62
C SER A 97 -3.55 -13.22 -3.49
N LEU A 98 -2.85 -13.61 -4.58
CA LEU A 98 -1.38 -13.66 -4.61
C LEU A 98 -0.75 -12.28 -4.43
N ARG A 99 -1.30 -11.25 -5.07
CA ARG A 99 -0.79 -9.89 -4.95
C ARG A 99 -0.97 -9.33 -3.54
N THR A 100 -2.12 -9.59 -2.91
CA THR A 100 -2.36 -9.19 -1.53
C THR A 100 -1.36 -9.87 -0.59
N ALA A 101 -1.16 -11.19 -0.75
CA ALA A 101 -0.16 -11.92 0.03
C ALA A 101 1.24 -11.32 -0.15
N LEU A 102 1.71 -11.15 -1.40
CA LEU A 102 3.02 -10.55 -1.68
C LEU A 102 3.14 -9.09 -1.20
N GLY A 103 2.07 -8.29 -1.33
CA GLY A 103 2.02 -6.90 -0.89
C GLY A 103 2.23 -6.75 0.62
N THR A 104 1.87 -7.76 1.42
CA THR A 104 2.12 -7.72 2.87
C THR A 104 3.60 -7.69 3.24
N LEU A 105 4.52 -7.98 2.30
CA LEU A 105 5.95 -7.79 2.52
C LEU A 105 6.33 -6.32 2.74
N HIS A 106 5.52 -5.35 2.27
CA HIS A 106 5.71 -3.94 2.61
C HIS A 106 5.53 -3.68 4.11
N GLN A 107 4.76 -4.51 4.81
CA GLN A 107 4.47 -4.37 6.24
C GLN A 107 5.62 -4.89 7.11
N GLY A 108 6.17 -4.01 7.95
CA GLY A 108 7.32 -4.32 8.80
C GLY A 108 7.10 -5.52 9.72
N ASP A 109 5.96 -5.60 10.39
CA ASP A 109 5.69 -6.64 11.39
C ASP A 109 5.48 -8.03 10.76
N HIS A 110 4.75 -8.09 9.65
CA HIS A 110 4.54 -9.33 8.91
C HIS A 110 5.84 -9.79 8.26
N ARG A 111 6.60 -8.86 7.65
CA ARG A 111 7.93 -9.16 7.11
C ARG A 111 8.89 -9.65 8.18
N ALA A 112 8.91 -9.04 9.37
CA ALA A 112 9.77 -9.45 10.48
C ALA A 112 9.34 -10.79 11.10
N SER A 113 8.04 -11.13 11.01
CA SER A 113 7.53 -12.45 11.41
C SER A 113 8.00 -13.53 10.43
N LEU A 114 7.97 -13.23 9.13
CA LEU A 114 8.35 -14.16 8.08
C LEU A 114 9.87 -14.30 7.90
N PHE A 115 10.62 -13.20 8.09
CA PHE A 115 12.08 -13.13 7.99
C PHE A 115 12.65 -12.56 9.29
N PRO A 116 12.66 -13.36 10.38
CA PRO A 116 13.12 -12.88 11.67
C PRO A 116 14.64 -12.68 11.69
N GLY A 117 15.09 -11.86 12.64
CA GLY A 117 16.52 -11.72 12.92
C GLY A 117 17.15 -13.00 13.48
N PRO A 118 18.49 -13.03 13.61
CA PRO A 118 19.21 -14.20 14.08
C PRO A 118 18.68 -14.76 15.41
N GLY A 119 18.46 -16.07 15.47
CA GLY A 119 18.03 -16.77 16.69
C GLY A 119 16.53 -16.74 16.98
N ALA A 120 15.73 -16.05 16.16
CA ALA A 120 14.27 -16.11 16.23
C ALA A 120 13.70 -17.06 15.17
N GLN A 121 12.59 -17.72 15.50
CA GLN A 121 11.94 -18.69 14.61
C GLN A 121 11.03 -17.96 13.60
N ALA A 122 11.16 -18.33 12.32
CA ALA A 122 10.30 -17.81 11.26
C ALA A 122 8.86 -18.28 11.47
N LYS A 123 7.90 -17.39 11.19
CA LYS A 123 6.47 -17.67 11.26
C LYS A 123 5.86 -17.54 9.89
N ALA A 124 5.01 -18.50 9.53
CA ALA A 124 4.22 -18.40 8.32
C ALA A 124 3.22 -17.23 8.42
N LEU A 125 2.86 -16.64 7.28
CA LEU A 125 1.74 -15.70 7.19
C LEU A 125 0.52 -16.43 6.63
N VAL A 126 -0.61 -16.33 7.31
CA VAL A 126 -1.85 -17.01 6.92
C VAL A 126 -2.89 -15.99 6.49
N PHE A 127 -3.42 -16.18 5.29
CA PHE A 127 -4.45 -15.33 4.68
C PHE A 127 -5.70 -16.18 4.44
N ASP A 128 -6.74 -15.94 5.23
CA ASP A 128 -8.04 -16.60 5.08
C ASP A 128 -8.94 -15.70 4.22
N PHE A 129 -9.42 -16.20 3.09
CA PHE A 129 -10.38 -15.51 2.21
C PHE A 129 -11.78 -16.11 2.43
N ASP A 130 -12.30 -15.97 3.65
CA ASP A 130 -13.56 -16.56 4.12
C ASP A 130 -14.75 -15.59 4.17
N GLU A 131 -14.47 -14.28 4.29
CA GLU A 131 -15.52 -13.26 4.41
C GLU A 131 -16.08 -12.80 3.04
N GLN A 132 -17.42 -12.73 2.96
CA GLN A 132 -18.14 -12.07 1.87
C GLN A 132 -17.71 -10.60 1.79
N GLY A 133 -16.98 -10.25 0.73
CA GLY A 133 -16.48 -8.89 0.51
C GLY A 133 -14.97 -8.80 0.35
N THR A 134 -14.21 -9.84 0.73
CA THR A 134 -12.81 -9.93 0.31
C THR A 134 -12.75 -10.20 -1.20
N ALA A 135 -11.95 -9.43 -1.92
CA ALA A 135 -11.87 -9.53 -3.39
C ALA A 135 -11.08 -10.78 -3.87
N GLY A 136 -10.60 -11.62 -2.96
CA GLY A 136 -9.93 -12.89 -3.28
C GLY A 136 -10.91 -14.03 -3.58
N ILE A 137 -10.36 -15.23 -3.71
CA ILE A 137 -11.15 -16.45 -3.95
C ILE A 137 -11.77 -16.89 -2.63
N GLN A 138 -13.10 -16.91 -2.58
CA GLN A 138 -13.84 -17.25 -1.38
C GLN A 138 -13.63 -18.73 -1.01
N GLY A 139 -13.46 -19.02 0.28
CA GLY A 139 -13.20 -20.38 0.77
C GLY A 139 -11.75 -20.84 0.62
N GLN A 140 -10.84 -19.94 0.22
CA GLN A 140 -9.42 -20.27 0.03
C GLN A 140 -8.56 -19.76 1.20
N ARG A 141 -7.50 -20.49 1.52
CA ARG A 141 -6.40 -20.04 2.37
C ARG A 141 -5.11 -19.95 1.57
N LEU A 142 -4.35 -18.87 1.80
CA LEU A 142 -2.93 -18.82 1.43
C LEU A 142 -2.07 -18.95 2.69
N VAL A 143 -1.03 -19.77 2.64
CA VAL A 143 0.01 -19.84 3.67
C VAL A 143 1.34 -19.48 3.03
N MET A 144 1.94 -18.36 3.45
CA MET A 144 3.23 -17.89 2.98
C MET A 144 4.32 -18.31 3.97
N GLU A 145 5.32 -19.03 3.48
CA GLU A 145 6.42 -19.58 4.27
C GLU A 145 7.76 -19.16 3.68
N GLN A 146 8.73 -18.89 4.56
CA GLN A 146 10.13 -18.80 4.21
C GLN A 146 10.71 -20.22 4.23
N LEU A 147 11.37 -20.63 3.15
CA LEU A 147 12.11 -21.89 3.09
C LEU A 147 13.61 -21.61 2.99
N ASP A 148 14.39 -22.19 3.89
CA ASP A 148 15.85 -22.14 3.83
C ASP A 148 16.34 -22.93 2.62
N THR A 149 17.26 -22.34 1.88
CA THR A 149 17.96 -23.03 0.80
C THR A 149 19.44 -23.09 1.11
N ALA A 150 20.01 -24.28 1.02
CA ALA A 150 21.45 -24.50 1.23
C ALA A 150 22.32 -23.95 0.06
N SER A 151 21.81 -23.01 -0.73
CA SER A 151 22.38 -22.55 -1.99
C SER A 151 23.15 -21.23 -1.84
N ALA A 152 24.13 -21.00 -2.72
CA ALA A 152 24.93 -19.77 -2.79
C ALA A 152 24.19 -18.57 -3.41
N ASP A 153 23.08 -18.78 -4.12
CA ASP A 153 22.38 -17.76 -4.93
C ASP A 153 21.26 -17.00 -4.18
N GLY A 154 21.17 -17.18 -2.86
CA GLY A 154 20.17 -16.59 -1.98
C GLY A 154 19.89 -17.52 -0.82
N ASP A 155 19.58 -16.96 0.35
CA ASP A 155 19.39 -17.78 1.55
C ASP A 155 18.03 -18.48 1.53
N TYR A 156 17.03 -17.89 0.86
CA TYR A 156 15.64 -18.30 1.04
C TYR A 156 14.84 -18.43 -0.26
N TRP A 157 13.83 -19.29 -0.23
CA TRP A 157 12.69 -19.25 -1.15
C TRP A 157 11.45 -18.77 -0.40
N LEU A 158 10.56 -18.10 -1.11
CA LEU A 158 9.23 -17.77 -0.63
C LEU A 158 8.23 -18.79 -1.20
N LEU A 159 7.59 -19.57 -0.34
CA LEU A 159 6.58 -20.54 -0.75
C LEU A 159 5.19 -20.03 -0.38
N LEU A 160 4.26 -20.08 -1.33
CA LEU A 160 2.84 -19.82 -1.14
C LEU A 160 2.06 -21.12 -1.31
N SER A 161 1.45 -21.61 -0.23
CA SER A 161 0.57 -22.78 -0.26
C SER A 161 -0.88 -22.30 -0.43
N VAL A 162 -1.55 -22.79 -1.46
CA VAL A 162 -2.97 -22.54 -1.73
C VAL A 162 -3.77 -23.74 -1.23
N GLU A 163 -4.70 -23.48 -0.31
CA GLU A 163 -5.48 -24.51 0.38
C GLU A 163 -6.98 -24.20 0.33
N ASP A 164 -7.78 -25.25 0.39
CA ASP A 164 -9.22 -25.13 0.68
C ASP A 164 -9.41 -24.92 2.19
N LEU A 165 -10.20 -23.93 2.59
CA LEU A 165 -10.56 -23.74 3.99
C LEU A 165 -11.42 -24.88 4.55
N ALA A 166 -12.19 -25.57 3.69
CA ALA A 166 -12.98 -26.73 4.10
C ALA A 166 -12.11 -27.97 4.35
N ASN A 167 -10.95 -28.07 3.72
CA ASN A 167 -10.01 -29.18 3.88
C ASN A 167 -8.56 -28.68 3.83
N PRO A 168 -8.10 -27.95 4.87
CA PRO A 168 -6.76 -27.36 4.89
C PRO A 168 -5.70 -28.45 5.06
N ARG A 169 -4.57 -28.32 4.37
CA ARG A 169 -3.43 -29.26 4.51
C ARG A 169 -2.48 -28.84 5.62
N SER A 170 -2.34 -27.54 5.84
CA SER A 170 -1.49 -27.03 6.90
C SER A 170 -2.16 -27.22 8.25
N ASP A 171 -1.51 -27.97 9.14
CA ASP A 171 -1.87 -28.00 10.55
C ASP A 171 -1.36 -26.73 11.24
N LEU A 172 -2.23 -25.72 11.28
CA LEU A 172 -1.93 -24.44 11.94
C LEU A 172 -1.70 -24.58 13.45
N ALA A 173 -2.11 -25.69 14.09
CA ALA A 173 -1.83 -25.89 15.51
C ALA A 173 -0.36 -26.21 15.77
N SER A 174 0.35 -26.81 14.81
CA SER A 174 1.76 -27.15 14.91
C SER A 174 2.69 -26.18 14.18
N LEU A 175 2.19 -25.46 13.16
CA LEU A 175 2.95 -24.47 12.41
C LEU A 175 2.97 -23.10 13.12
N PRO A 176 4.13 -22.55 13.50
CA PRO A 176 4.22 -21.17 13.99
C PRO A 176 3.76 -20.20 12.90
N HIS A 177 2.72 -19.41 13.18
CA HIS A 177 2.13 -18.55 12.16
C HIS A 177 1.57 -17.24 12.75
N VAL A 178 1.31 -16.29 11.86
CA VAL A 178 0.59 -15.05 12.13
C VAL A 178 -0.55 -14.94 11.12
N LYS A 179 -1.78 -14.78 11.60
CA LYS A 179 -2.92 -14.47 10.73
C LYS A 179 -2.86 -13.02 10.28
N VAL A 180 -3.08 -12.78 9.00
CA VAL A 180 -3.15 -11.44 8.43
C VAL A 180 -4.61 -11.00 8.38
N ASP A 181 -4.91 -9.87 9.02
CA ASP A 181 -6.24 -9.24 8.92
C ASP A 181 -6.37 -8.50 7.58
N LEU A 182 -7.02 -9.16 6.61
CA LEU A 182 -7.25 -8.61 5.27
C LEU A 182 -8.11 -7.34 5.27
N ASN A 183 -8.84 -7.04 6.36
CA ASN A 183 -9.70 -5.85 6.44
C ASN A 183 -8.95 -4.57 6.86
N GLN A 184 -7.70 -4.68 7.31
CA GLN A 184 -6.85 -3.50 7.58
C GLN A 184 -6.05 -3.06 6.37
N TRP A 185 -5.94 -3.89 5.34
CA TRP A 185 -4.93 -3.74 4.31
C TRP A 185 -5.53 -3.81 2.93
N SER A 186 -5.15 -2.87 2.08
CA SER A 186 -5.52 -2.92 0.67
C SER A 186 -4.36 -2.45 -0.17
N PHE A 187 -3.88 -3.33 -1.05
CA PHE A 187 -2.71 -3.05 -1.89
C PHE A 187 -3.06 -2.07 -3.01
N ILE A 188 -2.22 -1.06 -3.24
CA ILE A 188 -2.39 -0.10 -4.33
C ILE A 188 -1.67 -0.59 -5.58
N VAL A 189 -2.46 -1.07 -6.54
CA VAL A 189 -1.93 -1.66 -7.78
C VAL A 189 -1.27 -0.61 -8.65
N GLY A 190 -0.04 -0.88 -9.09
CA GLY A 190 0.68 0.04 -9.97
C GLY A 190 1.07 1.34 -9.27
N SER A 191 1.35 1.29 -7.96
CA SER A 191 1.88 2.40 -7.18
C SER A 191 3.08 3.08 -7.86
N THR A 192 4.02 2.31 -8.42
CA THR A 192 5.13 2.83 -9.24
C THR A 192 4.65 3.67 -10.41
N ARG A 193 3.65 3.21 -11.18
CA ARG A 193 3.11 3.94 -12.33
C ARG A 193 2.40 5.23 -11.90
N ILE A 194 1.67 5.18 -10.78
CA ILE A 194 0.99 6.35 -10.21
C ILE A 194 2.03 7.39 -9.76
N ALA A 195 3.05 6.97 -8.99
CA ALA A 195 4.12 7.84 -8.52
C ALA A 195 4.88 8.51 -9.68
N LEU A 196 5.26 7.74 -10.71
CA LEU A 196 5.91 8.26 -11.91
C LEU A 196 5.04 9.29 -12.65
N SER A 197 3.72 9.04 -12.74
CA SER A 197 2.79 9.97 -13.39
C SER A 197 2.68 11.28 -12.60
N LEU A 198 2.52 11.19 -11.28
CA LEU A 198 2.49 12.34 -10.37
C LEU A 198 3.79 13.16 -10.46
N GLN A 199 4.95 12.49 -10.38
CA GLN A 199 6.26 13.11 -10.53
C GLN A 199 6.38 13.86 -11.86
N ALA A 200 5.98 13.23 -12.98
CA ALA A 200 6.02 13.86 -14.29
C ALA A 200 5.11 15.10 -14.38
N TRP A 201 3.92 15.05 -13.78
CA TRP A 201 3.02 16.21 -13.75
C TRP A 201 3.54 17.34 -12.86
N ILE A 202 4.04 17.02 -11.66
CA ILE A 202 4.66 17.99 -10.75
C ILE A 202 5.81 18.69 -11.45
N ARG A 203 6.71 17.93 -12.08
CA ARG A 203 7.84 18.48 -12.84
C ARG A 203 7.38 19.41 -13.97
N ARG A 204 6.43 18.98 -14.81
CA ARG A 204 5.88 19.83 -15.90
C ARG A 204 5.29 21.14 -15.40
N GLN A 205 4.63 21.13 -14.24
CA GLN A 205 4.08 22.35 -13.64
C GLN A 205 5.19 23.24 -13.06
N ALA A 206 6.19 22.64 -12.41
CA ALA A 206 7.36 23.36 -11.91
C ALA A 206 8.18 24.02 -13.05
N GLU A 207 8.35 23.34 -14.19
CA GLU A 207 9.02 23.88 -15.40
C GLU A 207 8.30 25.13 -15.94
N ARG A 208 6.99 25.24 -15.71
CA ARG A 208 6.16 26.40 -16.09
C ARG A 208 6.10 27.48 -15.02
N GLY A 209 6.85 27.33 -13.92
CA GLY A 209 6.87 28.27 -12.80
C GLY A 209 5.68 28.15 -11.85
N HIS A 210 4.82 27.15 -12.01
CA HIS A 210 3.73 26.90 -11.08
C HIS A 210 4.24 26.23 -9.79
N ARG A 211 3.47 26.39 -8.71
CA ARG A 211 3.75 25.85 -7.36
C ARG A 211 2.71 24.84 -6.89
N SER A 212 1.84 24.43 -7.81
CA SER A 212 0.79 23.48 -7.53
C SER A 212 0.38 22.73 -8.78
N PHE A 213 -0.11 21.52 -8.58
CA PHE A 213 -0.76 20.68 -9.57
C PHE A 213 -2.08 20.18 -8.99
N SER A 214 -3.10 20.02 -9.82
CA SER A 214 -4.33 19.34 -9.42
C SER A 214 -4.85 18.46 -10.53
N GLU A 215 -5.20 17.22 -10.20
CA GLU A 215 -5.90 16.29 -11.07
C GLU A 215 -7.34 16.14 -10.57
N LEU A 216 -8.30 16.33 -11.46
CA LEU A 216 -9.71 16.04 -11.19
C LEU A 216 -9.99 14.56 -11.48
N ARG A 217 -10.93 13.99 -10.74
CA ARG A 217 -11.38 12.61 -10.93
C ARG A 217 -11.83 12.43 -12.38
N ASN A 218 -11.25 11.43 -13.01
CA ASN A 218 -11.60 10.97 -14.35
C ASN A 218 -11.95 9.47 -14.25
N PRO A 219 -13.07 9.00 -14.86
CA PRO A 219 -13.42 7.57 -14.87
C PRO A 219 -12.30 6.63 -15.36
N TYR A 220 -11.40 7.13 -16.20
CA TYR A 220 -10.27 6.37 -16.75
C TYR A 220 -8.95 6.58 -15.98
N SER A 221 -8.94 7.40 -14.91
CA SER A 221 -7.72 7.60 -14.12
C SER A 221 -7.46 6.40 -13.22
N HIS A 222 -6.37 5.68 -13.53
CA HIS A 222 -5.93 4.55 -12.74
C HIS A 222 -5.67 4.93 -11.27
N MET A 223 -5.14 6.12 -11.01
CA MET A 223 -4.90 6.60 -9.64
C MET A 223 -6.21 6.67 -8.85
N PHE A 224 -7.24 7.35 -9.38
CA PHE A 224 -8.53 7.46 -8.69
C PHE A 224 -9.22 6.10 -8.54
N ALA A 225 -9.11 5.20 -9.52
CA ALA A 225 -9.63 3.84 -9.40
C ALA A 225 -8.97 3.07 -8.24
N GLN A 226 -7.66 3.21 -8.04
CA GLN A 226 -6.96 2.57 -6.92
C GLN A 226 -7.26 3.24 -5.58
N LEU A 227 -7.27 4.58 -5.53
CA LEU A 227 -7.61 5.31 -4.30
C LEU A 227 -9.05 4.99 -3.86
N ALA A 228 -10.01 4.89 -4.78
CA ALA A 228 -11.38 4.52 -4.46
C ALA A 228 -11.51 3.13 -3.81
N LYS A 229 -10.69 2.15 -4.25
CA LYS A 229 -10.60 0.83 -3.63
C LYS A 229 -9.99 0.87 -2.22
N ASN A 230 -9.26 1.93 -1.90
CA ASN A 230 -8.59 2.15 -0.63
C ASN A 230 -9.34 3.21 0.19
N GLU A 231 -10.67 3.10 0.30
CA GLU A 231 -11.51 3.96 1.16
C GLU A 231 -11.46 5.47 0.87
N PHE A 232 -10.93 5.87 -0.29
CA PHE A 232 -10.98 7.24 -0.79
C PHE A 232 -11.99 7.38 -1.94
N ALA A 233 -13.14 6.70 -1.84
CA ALA A 233 -14.14 6.59 -2.91
C ALA A 233 -14.78 7.93 -3.32
N ASP A 234 -14.84 8.87 -2.37
CA ASP A 234 -15.47 10.19 -2.55
C ASP A 234 -14.50 11.26 -3.08
N LEU A 235 -13.23 10.90 -3.38
CA LEU A 235 -12.27 11.85 -3.93
C LEU A 235 -12.68 12.30 -5.33
N ASP A 236 -12.89 13.60 -5.48
CA ASP A 236 -13.09 14.29 -6.75
C ASP A 236 -11.80 14.94 -7.26
N ARG A 237 -10.80 15.12 -6.39
CA ARG A 237 -9.55 15.81 -6.73
C ARG A 237 -8.36 15.33 -5.89
N VAL A 238 -7.20 15.22 -6.54
CA VAL A 238 -5.90 15.16 -5.88
C VAL A 238 -5.17 16.46 -6.18
N SER A 239 -4.64 17.14 -5.16
CA SER A 239 -3.91 18.39 -5.30
C SER A 239 -2.54 18.29 -4.66
N VAL A 240 -1.50 18.65 -5.41
CA VAL A 240 -0.12 18.66 -4.95
C VAL A 240 0.36 20.10 -4.89
N TYR A 241 1.01 20.48 -3.79
CA TYR A 241 1.58 21.81 -3.56
C TYR A 241 3.04 21.67 -3.18
N TRP A 242 3.89 22.63 -3.55
CA TRP A 242 5.29 22.65 -3.14
C TRP A 242 5.79 24.08 -2.98
N THR A 243 6.80 24.24 -2.13
CA THR A 243 7.38 25.52 -1.78
C THR A 243 8.38 26.02 -2.84
N ALA A 244 8.88 27.24 -2.63
CA ALA A 244 9.82 27.89 -3.55
C ALA A 244 11.14 27.10 -3.66
N ASP A 245 11.65 26.71 -2.50
CA ASP A 245 12.93 26.05 -2.22
C ASP A 245 13.02 24.61 -2.72
N LEU A 246 11.88 23.92 -2.91
CA LEU A 246 11.85 22.55 -3.42
C LEU A 246 11.93 22.44 -4.95
N VAL A 247 11.78 23.54 -5.69
CA VAL A 247 11.81 23.48 -7.16
C VAL A 247 13.12 22.97 -7.75
N PRO A 248 14.30 23.37 -7.26
CA PRO A 248 15.57 22.81 -7.73
C PRO A 248 15.58 21.27 -7.64
N ARG A 249 15.10 20.69 -6.53
CA ARG A 249 15.01 19.23 -6.33
C ARG A 249 13.98 18.59 -7.25
N ILE A 250 12.82 19.21 -7.45
CA ILE A 250 11.78 18.72 -8.36
C ILE A 250 12.25 18.69 -9.82
N LEU A 251 13.09 19.65 -10.22
CA LEU A 251 13.58 19.82 -11.59
C LEU A 251 14.87 19.04 -11.88
N GLU A 252 15.40 18.28 -10.92
CA GLU A 252 16.52 17.38 -11.17
C GLU A 252 16.21 16.41 -12.31
N SER A 253 17.25 16.00 -13.05
CA SER A 253 17.10 15.05 -14.16
C SER A 253 16.47 13.73 -13.70
N GLU A 254 16.86 13.25 -12.52
CA GLU A 254 16.32 12.07 -11.85
C GLU A 254 15.99 12.41 -10.38
N PRO A 255 14.79 12.95 -10.07
CA PRO A 255 14.46 13.36 -8.70
C PRO A 255 14.04 12.13 -7.88
N LYS A 256 15.05 11.31 -7.51
CA LYS A 256 14.87 10.01 -6.83
C LYS A 256 14.19 10.16 -5.47
N GLU A 257 14.51 11.23 -4.73
CA GLU A 257 13.86 11.53 -3.45
C GLU A 257 12.35 11.73 -3.60
N LEU A 258 11.92 12.48 -4.64
CA LEU A 258 10.51 12.73 -4.90
C LEU A 258 9.78 11.45 -5.34
N ASP A 259 10.39 10.67 -6.25
CA ASP A 259 9.83 9.37 -6.66
C ASP A 259 9.65 8.44 -5.45
N ARG A 260 10.68 8.31 -4.61
CA ARG A 260 10.67 7.50 -3.40
C ARG A 260 9.60 7.97 -2.41
N LEU A 261 9.51 9.28 -2.15
CA LEU A 261 8.49 9.87 -1.28
C LEU A 261 7.07 9.58 -1.79
N LEU A 262 6.80 9.78 -3.08
CA LEU A 262 5.48 9.52 -3.66
C LEU A 262 5.10 8.04 -3.58
N LYS A 263 6.06 7.13 -3.79
CA LYS A 263 5.82 5.69 -3.60
C LYS A 263 5.54 5.35 -2.14
N HIS A 264 6.30 5.91 -1.19
CA HIS A 264 6.03 5.73 0.24
C HIS A 264 4.64 6.21 0.63
N VAL A 265 4.19 7.37 0.13
CA VAL A 265 2.81 7.85 0.37
C VAL A 265 1.76 6.82 -0.05
N LEU A 266 1.94 6.21 -1.22
CA LEU A 266 1.02 5.18 -1.71
C LEU A 266 1.07 3.92 -0.85
N VAL A 267 2.26 3.42 -0.49
CA VAL A 267 2.41 2.26 0.40
C VAL A 267 1.79 2.53 1.78
N VAL A 268 1.97 3.72 2.30
CA VAL A 268 1.37 4.16 3.57
C VAL A 268 -0.16 4.16 3.51
N PHE A 269 -0.73 4.57 2.37
CA PHE A 269 -2.18 4.50 2.17
C PHE A 269 -2.73 3.09 2.02
N GLU A 270 -1.90 2.04 1.98
CA GLU A 270 -2.39 0.66 2.05
C GLU A 270 -2.87 0.30 3.46
N ASP A 271 -2.40 1.02 4.49
CA ASP A 271 -2.86 0.89 5.88
C ASP A 271 -4.17 1.65 6.13
N ARG A 272 -5.23 0.90 6.42
CA ARG A 272 -6.54 1.45 6.81
C ARG A 272 -6.47 2.42 7.97
N ARG A 273 -5.59 2.17 8.93
CA ARG A 273 -5.48 2.96 10.15
C ARG A 273 -4.89 4.32 9.82
N VAL A 274 -3.91 4.37 8.90
CA VAL A 274 -3.40 5.64 8.37
C VAL A 274 -4.47 6.39 7.59
N ARG A 275 -5.23 5.69 6.73
CA ARG A 275 -6.34 6.31 6.01
C ARG A 275 -7.37 6.93 6.94
N ARG A 276 -7.74 6.24 8.02
CA ARG A 276 -8.64 6.78 9.07
C ARG A 276 -8.10 8.05 9.72
N VAL A 277 -6.79 8.11 10.02
CA VAL A 277 -6.16 9.33 10.54
C VAL A 277 -6.37 10.49 9.55
N VAL A 278 -6.06 10.27 8.27
CA VAL A 278 -6.18 11.31 7.24
C VAL A 278 -7.64 11.72 6.98
N THR A 279 -8.57 10.77 6.93
CA THR A 279 -10.00 11.05 6.66
C THR A 279 -10.72 11.64 7.86
N SER A 280 -10.20 11.48 9.08
CA SER A 280 -10.69 12.17 10.29
C SER A 280 -10.40 13.68 10.30
N GLY A 281 -9.66 14.18 9.31
CA GLY A 281 -9.30 15.59 9.18
C GLY A 281 -7.92 15.94 9.76
N ARG A 282 -7.27 15.00 10.47
CA ARG A 282 -5.92 15.19 11.01
C ARG A 282 -4.87 15.27 9.91
N VAL A 283 -3.80 16.02 10.18
CA VAL A 283 -2.68 16.15 9.23
C VAL A 283 -1.68 15.03 9.43
N LEU A 284 -1.40 14.27 8.37
CA LEU A 284 -0.34 13.27 8.39
C LEU A 284 0.92 13.85 7.75
N LYS A 285 2.01 13.98 8.53
CA LYS A 285 3.34 14.34 8.03
C LYS A 285 4.14 13.08 7.74
N ILE A 286 4.45 12.83 6.49
CA ILE A 286 5.30 11.74 6.02
C ILE A 286 6.71 12.29 5.80
N ARG A 287 7.73 11.65 6.39
CA ARG A 287 9.15 11.94 6.16
C ARG A 287 9.76 10.77 5.42
N SER A 288 10.42 11.04 4.31
CA SER A 288 11.22 10.06 3.57
C SER A 288 12.55 10.70 3.23
N ASP A 289 13.62 10.18 3.84
CA ASP A 289 14.95 10.75 3.66
C ASP A 289 14.95 12.24 4.03
N ASP A 290 15.45 13.11 3.15
CA ASP A 290 15.50 14.56 3.36
C ASP A 290 14.22 15.29 2.94
N MET A 291 13.19 14.58 2.45
CA MET A 291 11.93 15.17 2.02
C MET A 291 10.80 14.96 3.03
N VAL A 292 9.89 15.94 3.07
CA VAL A 292 8.70 15.93 3.91
C VAL A 292 7.48 16.20 3.06
N LEU A 293 6.41 15.46 3.31
CA LEU A 293 5.10 15.66 2.70
C LEU A 293 4.01 15.67 3.76
N TYR A 294 3.10 16.63 3.68
CA TYR A 294 1.92 16.72 4.52
C TYR A 294 0.71 16.26 3.72
N VAL A 295 -0.02 15.27 4.24
CA VAL A 295 -1.25 14.76 3.69
C VAL A 295 -2.42 15.30 4.50
N THR A 296 -3.41 15.86 3.82
CA THR A 296 -4.70 16.23 4.42
C THR A 296 -5.85 15.92 3.47
N VAL A 297 -7.02 15.66 4.02
CA VAL A 297 -8.27 15.60 3.25
C VAL A 297 -9.12 16.81 3.58
N SER A 298 -9.70 17.44 2.55
CA SER A 298 -10.54 18.61 2.69
C SER A 298 -11.84 18.49 1.88
N GLN A 299 -12.74 19.46 2.06
CA GLN A 299 -14.05 19.50 1.39
C GLN A 299 -14.88 18.22 1.63
N LEU A 300 -15.01 17.82 2.90
CA LEU A 300 -15.80 16.65 3.31
C LEU A 300 -15.38 15.35 2.62
N GLY A 301 -14.08 15.08 2.55
CA GLY A 301 -13.59 13.84 1.93
C GLY A 301 -13.24 13.94 0.45
N ARG A 302 -13.59 15.05 -0.24
CA ARG A 302 -13.53 15.12 -1.71
C ARG A 302 -12.18 15.51 -2.29
N VAL A 303 -11.27 16.07 -1.48
CA VAL A 303 -9.97 16.55 -1.96
C VAL A 303 -8.84 16.01 -1.11
N LEU A 304 -7.97 15.22 -1.73
CA LEU A 304 -6.71 14.78 -1.14
C LEU A 304 -5.64 15.82 -1.46
N ASN A 305 -5.03 16.41 -0.43
CA ASN A 305 -3.99 17.41 -0.57
C ASN A 305 -2.65 16.83 -0.13
N LEU A 306 -1.65 16.94 -0.99
CA LEU A 306 -0.28 16.54 -0.77
C LEU A 306 0.59 17.80 -0.80
N SER A 307 1.14 18.23 0.33
CA SER A 307 1.97 19.45 0.41
C SER A 307 3.42 19.08 0.70
N LEU A 308 4.30 19.32 -0.26
CA LEU A 308 5.73 19.07 -0.18
C LEU A 308 6.43 20.21 0.57
N GLY A 309 7.28 19.87 1.53
CA GLY A 309 8.11 20.81 2.31
C GLY A 309 7.39 21.43 3.51
N GLU A 310 6.24 22.05 3.28
CA GLU A 310 5.49 22.79 4.29
C GLU A 310 4.02 22.35 4.38
N ARG A 311 3.45 22.45 5.60
CA ARG A 311 2.01 22.24 5.82
C ARG A 311 1.27 23.37 5.13
N ARG A 312 0.29 23.04 4.30
CA ARG A 312 -0.64 24.04 3.76
C ARG A 312 -1.40 24.70 4.93
N PRO A 313 -1.43 26.04 5.02
CA PRO A 313 -2.29 26.71 5.98
C PRO A 313 -3.75 26.32 5.70
N GLN A 314 -4.40 25.66 6.65
CA GLN A 314 -5.84 25.58 6.66
C GLN A 314 -6.35 26.93 7.13
N ALA A 315 -7.09 27.62 6.27
CA ALA A 315 -7.81 28.80 6.69
C ALA A 315 -8.87 28.36 7.70
N ASP A 316 -8.78 28.90 8.91
CA ASP A 316 -9.79 28.71 9.94
C ASP A 316 -11.14 29.25 9.43
N LEU A 317 -12.23 28.54 9.75
CA LEU A 317 -13.58 28.95 9.41
C LEU A 317 -13.85 30.38 9.93
N SER A 318 -13.26 30.74 11.07
CA SER A 318 -13.29 32.09 11.64
C SER A 318 -12.86 33.15 10.62
N VAL A 319 -11.76 32.92 9.87
CA VAL A 319 -11.23 33.85 8.87
C VAL A 319 -12.18 34.05 7.69
N TYR A 320 -12.98 33.03 7.34
CA TYR A 320 -14.03 33.15 6.32
C TYR A 320 -15.29 33.84 6.87
N LEU A 321 -15.68 33.53 8.10
CA LEU A 321 -16.80 34.14 8.79
C LEU A 321 -16.57 35.64 9.07
N ASP A 322 -15.34 36.05 9.37
CA ASP A 322 -14.96 37.45 9.51
C ASP A 322 -15.21 38.27 8.24
N ARG A 323 -15.20 37.60 7.07
CA ARG A 323 -15.52 38.21 5.77
C ARG A 323 -17.00 38.12 5.41
N MET A 324 -17.81 37.46 6.24
CA MET A 324 -19.25 37.20 6.03
C MET A 324 -20.07 37.57 7.29
N PRO A 325 -20.12 38.84 7.69
CA PRO A 325 -20.69 39.27 8.98
C PRO A 325 -22.15 38.87 9.17
N VAL A 326 -22.94 38.82 8.08
CA VAL A 326 -24.34 38.35 8.13
C VAL A 326 -24.42 36.86 8.51
N THR A 327 -23.59 36.01 7.89
CA THR A 327 -23.52 34.57 8.19
C THR A 327 -23.05 34.34 9.62
N THR A 328 -22.07 35.10 10.09
CA THR A 328 -21.56 35.02 11.46
C THR A 328 -22.64 35.30 12.50
N SER A 329 -23.46 36.34 12.28
CA SER A 329 -24.58 36.66 13.17
C SER A 329 -25.65 35.56 13.20
N GLN A 330 -25.89 34.89 12.07
CA GLN A 330 -26.85 33.78 11.97
C GLN A 330 -26.33 32.49 12.61
N VAL A 331 -25.03 32.19 12.45
CA VAL A 331 -24.39 31.04 13.10
C VAL A 331 -24.37 31.23 14.62
N ALA A 332 -24.02 32.42 15.12
CA ALA A 332 -24.05 32.72 16.55
C ALA A 332 -25.46 32.57 17.14
N ALA A 333 -26.48 33.12 16.48
CA ALA A 333 -27.88 33.00 16.92
C ALA A 333 -28.44 31.56 16.83
N ALA A 334 -27.86 30.70 15.99
CA ALA A 334 -28.21 29.28 15.90
C ALA A 334 -27.53 28.46 16.99
N LEU A 335 -26.27 28.78 17.34
CA LEU A 335 -25.52 28.13 18.41
C LEU A 335 -26.09 28.46 19.80
N GLU A 336 -26.61 29.67 20.02
CA GLU A 336 -27.35 30.03 21.25
C GLU A 336 -28.68 29.27 21.43
N LYS A 337 -29.18 28.62 20.36
CA LYS A 337 -30.43 27.85 20.38
C LYS A 337 -30.22 26.34 20.43
N LEU A 338 -28.97 25.89 20.40
CA LEU A 338 -28.63 24.47 20.60
C LEU A 338 -28.54 24.21 22.12
N PRO A 339 -29.25 23.18 22.63
CA PRO A 339 -29.34 22.88 24.06
C PRO A 339 -28.04 22.40 24.69
#